data_AF-A0A1B3WAX0-F1
#
_entry.id   AF-A0A1B3WAX0-F1
#
_cell.length_a   1.000
_cell.length_b   1.000
_cell.length_c   1.000
_cell.angle_alpha   90.00
_cell.angle_beta   90.00
_cell.angle_gamma   90.00
#
_symmetry.space_group_name_H-M   'P 1'
#
loop_
_entity.id
_entity.type
_entity.pdbx_description
1 polymer ?
#
loop_
_entity_poly.entity_id
_entity_poly.type
_entity_poly.pdbx_seq_one_letter_code
_entity_poly.pdbx_strand_id
1 'polypeptide(L)'
;MRIVLWLAIAASLYGGWQWWQDRPGAALAGIAPSPNGFVPVEMPSGAPRNAVLVLAPPNCPSEQARRAESLVAALTSQGIPVRRASGIDYSFNDGPTAEQRRGVDRAIDVFNQGAPAVFINGMAMSNPSVDQAVAEYRRTRRGG
;
A
#
# COMPACT_ATOMS: atom_id res chain seq x y z
N MET A 1 -44.89 1.23 17.29
CA MET A 1 -44.49 1.45 15.88
C MET A 1 -43.45 2.54 15.68
N ARG A 2 -43.63 3.76 16.21
CA ARG A 2 -42.65 4.87 16.03
C ARG A 2 -41.23 4.57 16.53
N ILE A 3 -41.08 3.90 17.67
CA ILE A 3 -39.76 3.56 18.25
C ILE A 3 -39.00 2.56 17.38
N VAL A 4 -39.69 1.54 16.84
CA VAL A 4 -39.09 0.56 15.92
C VAL A 4 -38.66 1.23 14.61
N LEU A 5 -39.44 2.20 14.12
CA LEU A 5 -39.11 2.99 12.93
C LEU A 5 -37.81 3.80 13.14
N TRP A 6 -37.66 4.46 14.29
CA TRP A 6 -36.45 5.21 14.63
C TRP A 6 -35.22 4.31 14.80
N LEU A 7 -35.38 3.13 15.41
CA LEU A 7 -34.30 2.14 15.53
C LEU A 7 -33.85 1.63 14.15
N ALA A 8 -34.79 1.35 13.25
CA ALA A 8 -34.47 0.93 11.89
C ALA A 8 -33.71 2.02 11.12
N ILE A 9 -34.14 3.28 11.23
CA ILE A 9 -33.44 4.42 10.59
C ILE A 9 -32.02 4.56 11.15
N ALA A 10 -31.84 4.51 12.48
CA ALA A 10 -30.53 4.60 13.10
C ALA A 10 -29.60 3.46 12.67
N ALA A 11 -30.11 2.23 12.58
CA ALA A 11 -29.35 1.08 12.10
C ALA A 11 -28.95 1.23 10.62
N SER A 12 -29.85 1.72 9.76
CA SER A 12 -29.55 1.98 8.35
C SER A 12 -28.51 3.09 8.16
N LEU A 13 -28.59 4.17 8.95
CA LEU A 13 -27.60 5.25 8.92
C LEU A 13 -26.23 4.78 9.40
N TYR A 14 -26.18 4.01 10.50
CA TYR A 14 -24.95 3.43 11.01
C TYR A 14 -24.33 2.45 10.00
N GLY A 15 -25.12 1.55 9.43
CA GLY A 15 -24.64 0.61 8.40
C GLY A 15 -24.16 1.31 7.13
N GLY A 16 -24.86 2.38 6.71
CA GLY A 16 -24.44 3.21 5.58
C GLY A 16 -23.13 3.96 5.84
N TRP A 17 -22.93 4.47 7.06
CA TRP A 17 -21.70 5.15 7.46
C TRP A 17 -20.52 4.18 7.55
N GLN A 18 -20.72 3.01 8.17
CA GLN A 18 -19.71 1.97 8.25
C GLN A 18 -19.30 1.48 6.85
N TRP A 19 -20.28 1.18 5.99
CA TRP A 19 -20.01 0.79 4.61
C TRP A 19 -19.26 1.87 3.81
N TRP A 20 -19.53 3.15 4.08
CA TRP A 20 -18.82 4.25 3.43
C TRP A 20 -17.34 4.33 3.85
N GLN A 21 -17.04 4.00 5.10
CA GLN A 21 -15.66 3.95 5.60
C GLN A 21 -14.87 2.74 5.07
N ASP A 22 -15.53 1.61 4.90
CA ASP A 22 -14.89 0.36 4.43
C ASP A 22 -14.66 0.31 2.90
N ARG A 23 -14.86 1.43 2.19
CA ARG A 23 -14.68 1.45 0.74
C ARG A 23 -13.19 1.38 0.35
N PRO A 24 -12.85 0.65 -0.74
CA PRO A 24 -11.49 0.61 -1.23
C PRO A 24 -10.98 2.02 -1.57
N GLY A 25 -9.81 2.38 -1.06
CA GLY A 25 -9.21 3.71 -1.22
C GLY A 25 -9.60 4.74 -0.17
N ALA A 26 -10.47 4.40 0.79
CA ALA A 26 -10.83 5.30 1.89
C ALA A 26 -9.62 5.68 2.75
N ALA A 27 -8.65 4.77 2.94
CA ALA A 27 -7.45 5.06 3.72
C ALA A 27 -6.49 6.03 3.01
N LEU A 28 -6.58 6.11 1.68
CA LEU A 28 -5.80 7.03 0.84
C LEU A 28 -6.46 8.41 0.69
N ALA A 29 -7.73 8.55 1.06
CA ALA A 29 -8.46 9.81 0.94
C ALA A 29 -7.83 10.90 1.81
N GLY A 30 -7.41 12.01 1.18
CA GLY A 30 -6.80 13.15 1.88
C GLY A 30 -5.32 12.99 2.25
N ILE A 31 -4.68 11.88 1.86
CA ILE A 31 -3.24 11.68 2.04
C ILE A 31 -2.50 12.36 0.89
N ALA A 32 -1.60 13.29 1.22
CA ALA A 32 -0.75 13.93 0.23
C ALA A 32 0.29 12.92 -0.29
N PRO A 33 0.30 12.60 -1.60
CA PRO A 33 1.35 11.78 -2.18
C PRO A 33 2.69 12.54 -2.23
N SER A 34 3.79 11.80 -2.31
CA SER A 34 5.11 12.33 -2.62
C SER A 34 5.11 12.95 -4.02
N PRO A 35 6.12 13.76 -4.36
CA PRO A 35 6.28 14.28 -5.73
C PRO A 35 6.34 13.18 -6.81
N ASN A 36 6.66 11.95 -6.43
CA ASN A 36 6.71 10.80 -7.34
C ASN A 36 5.43 9.95 -7.32
N GLY A 37 4.40 10.35 -6.59
CA GLY A 37 3.12 9.66 -6.51
C GLY A 37 3.02 8.58 -5.43
N PHE A 38 4.06 8.39 -4.62
CA PHE A 38 4.04 7.41 -3.54
C PHE A 38 3.33 7.96 -2.30
N VAL A 39 2.57 7.13 -1.61
CA VAL A 39 1.89 7.51 -0.37
C VAL A 39 2.64 6.96 0.84
N PRO A 40 2.65 7.68 1.98
CA PRO A 40 3.27 7.17 3.22
C PRO A 40 2.47 5.99 3.76
N VAL A 41 3.12 4.88 4.11
CA VAL A 41 2.47 3.65 4.61
C VAL A 41 3.29 3.02 5.74
N GLU A 42 2.67 2.08 6.46
CA GLU A 42 3.43 1.18 7.33
C GLU A 42 4.16 0.15 6.47
N MET A 43 5.44 -0.10 6.76
CA MET A 43 6.19 -1.11 5.99
C MET A 43 5.85 -2.51 6.50
N PRO A 44 5.68 -3.49 5.59
CA PRO A 44 5.46 -4.87 6.00
C PRO A 44 6.69 -5.42 6.74
N SER A 45 6.43 -6.36 7.63
CA SER A 45 7.45 -7.11 8.35
C SER A 45 8.46 -7.72 7.39
N GLY A 46 9.74 -7.66 7.78
CA GLY A 46 10.82 -8.16 6.93
C GLY A 46 11.04 -7.36 5.66
N ALA A 47 10.39 -6.20 5.44
CA ALA A 47 10.74 -5.31 4.35
C ALA A 47 12.18 -4.79 4.56
N PRO A 48 13.05 -4.89 3.53
CA PRO A 48 14.42 -4.41 3.65
C PRO A 48 14.44 -2.89 3.81
N ARG A 49 15.21 -2.40 4.77
CA ARG A 49 15.57 -0.97 4.84
C ARG A 49 16.45 -0.63 3.64
N ASN A 50 16.23 0.53 3.01
CA ASN A 50 16.99 0.98 1.84
C ASN A 50 16.98 0.02 0.65
N ALA A 51 15.90 -0.73 0.47
CA ALA A 51 15.67 -1.51 -0.74
C ALA A 51 14.23 -1.37 -1.21
N VAL A 52 14.00 -1.70 -2.48
CA VAL A 52 12.67 -1.69 -3.09
C VAL A 52 12.03 -3.05 -2.86
N LEU A 53 10.90 -3.10 -2.18
CA LEU A 53 10.10 -4.31 -2.05
C LEU A 53 9.00 -4.30 -3.11
N VAL A 54 9.01 -5.28 -4.01
CA VAL A 54 8.01 -5.46 -5.06
C VAL A 54 7.11 -6.62 -4.66
N LEU A 55 5.82 -6.34 -4.52
CA LEU A 55 4.78 -7.31 -4.28
C LEU A 55 4.11 -7.70 -5.59
N ALA A 56 4.14 -8.99 -5.89
CA ALA A 56 3.44 -9.58 -7.02
C ALA A 56 2.69 -10.83 -6.54
N PRO A 57 1.36 -10.88 -6.66
CA PRO A 57 0.58 -12.07 -6.34
C PRO A 57 1.09 -13.32 -7.08
N PRO A 58 1.14 -14.49 -6.43
CA PRO A 58 1.69 -15.72 -7.02
C PRO A 58 0.87 -16.26 -8.20
N ASN A 59 -0.40 -15.87 -8.33
CA ASN A 59 -1.31 -16.25 -9.42
C ASN A 59 -1.63 -15.07 -10.36
N CYS A 60 -0.71 -14.11 -10.52
CA CYS A 60 -0.95 -13.00 -11.43
C CYS A 60 -1.06 -13.48 -12.89
N PRO A 61 -1.99 -12.92 -13.69
CA PRO A 61 -1.96 -13.11 -15.14
C PRO A 61 -0.61 -12.65 -15.68
N SER A 62 -0.10 -13.35 -16.70
CA SER A 62 1.27 -13.21 -17.21
C SER A 62 1.72 -11.76 -17.45
N GLU A 63 0.81 -10.86 -17.84
CA GLU A 63 1.11 -9.43 -18.02
C GLU A 63 1.55 -8.72 -16.73
N GLN A 64 0.89 -8.95 -15.59
CA GLN A 64 1.24 -8.30 -14.33
C GLN A 64 2.57 -8.86 -13.79
N ALA A 65 2.79 -10.17 -13.94
CA ALA A 65 4.06 -10.82 -13.63
C ALA A 65 5.20 -10.25 -14.50
N ARG A 66 4.99 -10.13 -15.82
CA ARG A 66 5.96 -9.53 -16.75
C ARG A 66 6.29 -8.09 -16.38
N ARG A 67 5.30 -7.29 -15.98
CA ARG A 67 5.52 -5.90 -15.52
C ARG A 67 6.37 -5.88 -14.25
N ALA A 68 6.04 -6.70 -13.26
CA ALA A 68 6.82 -6.81 -12.03
C ALA A 68 8.26 -7.26 -12.32
N GLU A 69 8.44 -8.23 -13.21
CA GLU A 69 9.76 -8.70 -13.64
C GLU A 69 10.56 -7.63 -14.37
N SER A 70 9.93 -6.91 -15.30
CA SER A 70 10.57 -5.83 -16.05
C SER A 70 11.00 -4.69 -15.12
N LEU A 71 10.16 -4.34 -14.13
CA LEU A 71 10.47 -3.34 -13.12
C LEU A 71 11.66 -3.78 -12.26
N VAL A 72 11.64 -5.03 -11.77
CA VAL A 72 12.74 -5.57 -10.96
C VAL A 72 14.03 -5.58 -11.77
N ALA A 73 14.00 -6.06 -13.01
CA ALA A 73 15.17 -6.12 -13.88
C ALA A 73 15.75 -4.71 -14.14
N ALA A 74 14.88 -3.72 -14.40
CA ALA A 74 15.29 -2.34 -14.62
C ALA A 74 15.91 -1.72 -13.36
N LEU A 75 15.31 -1.92 -12.18
CA LEU A 75 15.86 -1.43 -10.91
C LEU A 75 17.20 -2.10 -10.56
N THR A 76 17.30 -3.42 -10.74
CA THR A 76 18.55 -4.17 -10.52
C THR A 76 19.65 -3.71 -11.49
N SER A 77 19.32 -3.44 -12.76
CA SER A 77 20.29 -2.93 -13.73
C SER A 77 20.88 -1.56 -13.34
N GLN A 78 20.14 -0.77 -12.55
CA GLN A 78 20.59 0.51 -12.01
C GLN A 78 21.30 0.39 -10.64
N GLY A 79 21.59 -0.83 -10.19
CA GLY A 79 22.25 -1.08 -8.90
C GLY A 79 21.38 -0.84 -7.68
N ILE A 80 20.05 -0.76 -7.84
CA ILE A 80 19.12 -0.60 -6.73
C ILE A 80 18.81 -2.00 -6.17
N PRO A 81 18.98 -2.22 -4.86
CA PRO A 81 18.63 -3.50 -4.26
C PRO A 81 17.11 -3.68 -4.26
N VAL A 82 16.65 -4.80 -4.82
CA VAL A 82 15.22 -5.15 -4.95
C VAL A 82 14.97 -6.47 -4.26
N ARG A 83 13.87 -6.56 -3.52
CA ARG A 83 13.33 -7.81 -2.99
C ARG A 83 11.93 -8.05 -3.53
N ARG A 84 11.66 -9.31 -3.87
CA ARG A 84 10.33 -9.76 -4.27
C ARG A 84 9.66 -10.44 -3.09
N ALA A 85 8.37 -10.20 -2.92
CA ALA A 85 7.52 -10.98 -2.03
C ALA A 85 6.15 -11.22 -2.68
N SER A 86 5.52 -12.32 -2.31
CA SER A 86 4.20 -12.73 -2.83
C SER A 86 3.05 -12.20 -1.97
N GLY A 87 3.35 -11.58 -0.82
CA GLY A 87 2.37 -11.05 0.12
C GLY A 87 3.02 -10.12 1.13
N ILE A 88 2.18 -9.58 2.02
CA ILE A 88 2.56 -8.69 3.11
C ILE A 88 2.09 -9.27 4.43
N ASP A 89 2.99 -9.33 5.39
CA ASP A 89 2.72 -9.63 6.79
C ASP A 89 3.11 -8.43 7.65
N TYR A 90 2.39 -8.22 8.76
CA TYR A 90 2.69 -7.20 9.75
C TYR A 90 2.73 -7.83 11.13
N SER A 91 3.79 -7.55 11.88
CA SER A 91 4.00 -8.06 13.23
C SER A 91 4.29 -6.89 14.16
N PHE A 92 3.51 -6.80 15.24
CA PHE A 92 3.60 -5.75 16.25
C PHE A 92 3.72 -6.41 17.62
N ASN A 93 4.71 -6.01 18.42
CA ASN A 93 5.00 -6.63 19.72
C ASN A 93 3.86 -6.40 20.74
N ASP A 94 3.31 -5.18 20.80
CA ASP A 94 2.27 -4.77 21.77
C ASP A 94 0.94 -4.41 21.09
N GLY A 95 0.72 -4.94 19.87
CA GLY A 95 -0.37 -4.56 18.98
C GLY A 95 -0.14 -3.22 18.25
N PRO A 96 -0.82 -2.97 17.11
CA PRO A 96 -0.58 -1.77 16.33
C PRO A 96 -1.24 -0.54 16.95
N THR A 97 -0.49 0.56 17.01
CA THR A 97 -1.02 1.90 17.33
C THR A 97 -2.05 2.34 16.28
N ALA A 98 -2.87 3.34 16.60
CA ALA A 98 -3.88 3.85 15.66
C ALA A 98 -3.25 4.39 14.36
N GLU A 99 -2.06 4.98 14.43
CA GLU A 99 -1.32 5.47 13.26
C GLU A 99 -0.78 4.32 12.41
N GLN A 100 -0.21 3.29 13.05
CA GLN A 100 0.25 2.09 12.36
C GLN A 100 -0.89 1.36 11.67
N ARG A 101 -2.07 1.23 12.30
CA ARG A 101 -3.26 0.66 11.66
C ARG A 101 -3.61 1.40 10.38
N ARG A 102 -3.69 2.73 10.44
CA ARG A 102 -3.94 3.55 9.24
C ARG A 102 -2.83 3.37 8.20
N GLY A 103 -1.58 3.22 8.61
CA GLY A 103 -0.46 2.94 7.71
C GLY A 103 -0.59 1.59 7.00
N VAL A 104 -1.05 0.57 7.71
CA VAL A 104 -1.35 -0.76 7.18
C VAL A 104 -2.55 -0.69 6.22
N ASP A 105 -3.62 0.00 6.59
CA ASP A 105 -4.81 0.16 5.74
C ASP A 105 -4.44 0.83 4.40
N ARG A 106 -3.58 1.85 4.44
CA ARG A 106 -3.05 2.50 3.23
C ARG A 106 -2.20 1.56 2.38
N ALA A 107 -1.35 0.73 3.01
CA ALA A 107 -0.57 -0.27 2.29
C ALA A 107 -1.46 -1.32 1.60
N ILE A 108 -2.52 -1.75 2.27
CA ILE A 108 -3.52 -2.69 1.71
C ILE A 108 -4.26 -2.03 0.55
N ASP A 109 -4.68 -0.78 0.69
CA ASP A 109 -5.34 -0.03 -0.40
C ASP A 109 -4.42 0.12 -1.62
N VAL A 110 -3.14 0.46 -1.42
CA VAL A 110 -2.14 0.50 -2.50
C VAL A 110 -1.98 -0.86 -3.16
N PHE A 111 -1.94 -1.94 -2.39
CA PHE A 111 -1.85 -3.30 -2.93
C PHE A 111 -3.09 -3.66 -3.76
N ASN A 112 -4.28 -3.29 -3.28
CA ASN A 112 -5.56 -3.55 -3.93
C ASN A 112 -5.79 -2.75 -5.23
N GLN A 113 -5.10 -1.62 -5.40
CA GLN A 113 -5.19 -0.81 -6.63
C GLN A 113 -4.59 -1.50 -7.85
N GLY A 114 -3.70 -2.47 -7.67
CA GLY A 114 -3.14 -3.26 -8.75
C GLY A 114 -1.68 -3.66 -8.54
N ALA A 115 -1.31 -4.76 -9.17
CA ALA A 115 0.08 -5.22 -9.21
C ALA A 115 0.85 -4.58 -10.39
N PRO A 116 2.17 -4.38 -10.26
CA PRO A 116 2.98 -4.61 -9.05
C PRO A 116 2.82 -3.50 -8.01
N ALA A 117 2.68 -3.86 -6.73
CA ALA A 117 2.71 -2.87 -5.65
C ALA A 117 4.15 -2.75 -5.12
N VAL A 118 4.64 -1.52 -4.96
CA VAL A 118 6.05 -1.24 -4.68
C VAL A 118 6.15 -0.45 -3.39
N PHE A 119 7.00 -0.93 -2.49
CA PHE A 119 7.24 -0.39 -1.16
C PHE A 119 8.69 0.05 -1.02
N ILE A 120 8.92 1.28 -0.58
CA ILE A 120 10.23 1.92 -0.49
C ILE A 120 10.25 2.78 0.78
N ASN A 121 11.01 2.39 1.80
CA ASN A 121 11.33 3.24 2.96
C ASN A 121 10.12 3.98 3.59
N GLY A 122 9.01 3.29 3.86
CA GLY A 122 7.79 3.88 4.43
C GLY A 122 6.84 4.49 3.40
N MET A 123 7.10 4.27 2.12
CA MET A 123 6.31 4.78 1.01
C MET A 123 5.83 3.62 0.14
N ALA A 124 4.61 3.70 -0.41
CA ALA A 124 4.13 2.70 -1.36
C ALA A 124 3.39 3.31 -2.54
N MET A 125 3.43 2.62 -3.67
CA MET A 125 2.69 2.97 -4.89
C MET A 125 2.27 1.71 -5.64
N SER A 126 1.07 1.76 -6.23
CA SER A 126 0.56 0.74 -7.12
C SER A 126 1.04 1.01 -8.54
N ASN A 127 1.60 -0.01 -9.19
CA ASN A 127 2.04 0.01 -10.59
C ASN A 127 2.87 1.26 -10.97
N PRO A 128 3.95 1.59 -10.24
CA PRO A 128 4.80 2.72 -10.60
C PRO A 128 5.62 2.43 -11.87
N SER A 129 5.99 3.48 -12.58
CA SER A 129 7.06 3.40 -13.59
C SER A 129 8.42 3.18 -12.93
N VAL A 130 9.39 2.71 -13.72
CA VAL A 130 10.78 2.55 -13.28
C VAL A 130 11.33 3.88 -12.73
N ASP A 131 11.13 4.97 -13.47
CA ASP A 131 11.66 6.28 -13.09
C ASP A 131 11.06 6.81 -11.77
N GLN A 132 9.77 6.60 -11.55
CA GLN A 132 9.11 6.95 -10.28
C GLN A 132 9.71 6.16 -9.11
N ALA A 133 9.89 4.85 -9.26
CA ALA A 133 10.47 4.00 -8.23
C ALA A 133 11.94 4.39 -7.94
N VAL A 134 12.73 4.68 -8.98
CA VAL A 134 14.13 5.14 -8.85
C VAL A 134 14.21 6.50 -8.15
N ALA A 135 13.38 7.45 -8.58
CA ALA A 135 13.34 8.80 -8.00
C ALA A 135 12.95 8.74 -6.52
N GLU A 136 11.93 7.95 -6.18
CA GLU A 136 11.48 7.78 -4.81
C GLU A 136 12.53 7.08 -3.93
N TYR A 137 13.18 6.03 -4.46
CA TYR A 137 14.29 5.36 -3.78
C TYR A 137 15.43 6.33 -3.45
N ARG A 138 15.86 7.13 -4.44
CA ARG A 138 16.94 8.10 -4.26
C ARG A 138 16.55 9.24 -3.32
N ARG A 139 15.28 9.67 -3.34
CA ARG A 139 14.75 10.71 -2.45
C ARG A 139 14.73 10.25 -1.00
N THR A 140 14.14 9.09 -0.74
CA THR A 140 14.00 8.55 0.61
C THR A 140 15.33 8.10 1.22
N ARG A 141 16.26 7.61 0.40
CA ARG A 141 17.62 7.25 0.86
C ARG A 141 18.46 8.46 1.33
N ARG A 142 18.19 9.67 0.81
CA ARG A 142 18.93 10.89 1.20
C ARG A 142 18.31 11.63 2.38
N GLY A 143 17.06 11.33 2.73
CA GLY A 143 16.31 12.00 3.79
C GLY A 143 16.00 11.12 5.01
N GLY A 144 16.59 9.92 5.08
CA GLY A 144 16.47 8.98 6.20
C GLY A 144 17.72 8.93 7.05
#